data_AF-A0AAU5JHW2-F1
#
_entry.id   AF-A0AAU5JHW2-F1
#
_cell.length_a   1.000
_cell.length_b   1.000
_cell.length_c   1.000
_cell.angle_alpha   90.00
_cell.angle_beta   90.00
_cell.angle_gamma   90.00
#
_symmetry.space_group_name_H-M   'P 1'
#
loop_
_entity.id
_entity.type
_entity.pdbx_description
1 polymer ?
#
loop_
_entity_poly.entity_id
_entity_poly.type
_entity_poly.pdbx_seq_one_letter_code
_entity_poly.pdbx_strand_id
1 'polypeptide(L)'
;MTDTTAEMATADAAIRDYVRDLLRTSLVDEEARQEKIRALEKSGHRIVDGGQTGTDNGLPTWEITDWRTGDLIKGGTGSYEAYDAAATQLDPDDKWLHIDKVDDELTEVEPVGIPASLADALQDWIGSAGTSDEDVAEFVGWSVEEVAWHRDEA
;
A
#
# COMPACT_ATOMS: atom_id res chain seq x y z
N MET A 1 45.06 2.58 -1.94
CA MET A 1 44.02 3.47 -2.52
C MET A 1 43.04 2.72 -3.44
N THR A 2 43.05 1.38 -3.47
CA THR A 2 42.16 0.58 -4.31
C THR A 2 40.99 -0.06 -3.55
N ASP A 3 41.08 -0.22 -2.22
CA ASP A 3 40.02 -0.83 -1.39
C ASP A 3 38.73 0.01 -1.32
N THR A 4 38.85 1.33 -1.13
CA THR A 4 37.68 2.21 -0.93
C THR A 4 36.76 2.24 -2.15
N THR A 5 37.29 2.13 -3.37
CA THR A 5 36.47 2.14 -4.59
C THR A 5 35.73 0.82 -4.80
N ALA A 6 36.31 -0.31 -4.37
CA ALA A 6 35.66 -1.61 -4.46
C ALA A 6 34.56 -1.79 -3.39
N GLU A 7 34.78 -1.29 -2.18
CA GLU A 7 33.76 -1.29 -1.11
C GLU A 7 32.56 -0.42 -1.49
N MET A 8 32.79 0.77 -2.05
CA MET A 8 31.70 1.66 -2.51
C MET A 8 30.88 1.04 -3.65
N ALA A 9 31.53 0.41 -4.64
CA ALA A 9 30.81 -0.25 -5.73
C ALA A 9 29.96 -1.44 -5.25
N THR A 10 30.39 -2.10 -4.17
CA THR A 10 29.65 -3.22 -3.56
C THR A 10 28.44 -2.72 -2.78
N ALA A 11 28.58 -1.61 -2.06
CA ALA A 11 27.47 -0.96 -1.36
C ALA A 11 26.41 -0.43 -2.33
N ASP A 12 26.80 0.23 -3.42
CA ASP A 12 25.88 0.71 -4.45
C ASP A 12 25.09 -0.44 -5.10
N ALA A 13 25.75 -1.58 -5.34
CA ALA A 13 25.09 -2.76 -5.87
C ALA A 13 24.06 -3.33 -4.88
N ALA A 14 24.42 -3.45 -3.59
CA ALA A 14 23.52 -3.94 -2.55
C ALA A 14 22.28 -3.07 -2.38
N ILE A 15 22.42 -1.74 -2.46
CA ILE A 15 21.28 -0.82 -2.37
C ILE A 15 20.35 -1.00 -3.58
N ARG A 16 20.90 -1.08 -4.79
CA ARG A 16 20.08 -1.29 -6.00
C ARG A 16 19.35 -2.62 -5.98
N ASP A 17 20.03 -3.69 -5.55
CA ASP A 17 19.42 -5.01 -5.44
C ASP A 17 18.30 -5.01 -4.41
N TYR A 18 18.50 -4.37 -3.25
CA TYR A 18 17.45 -4.19 -2.25
C TYR A 18 16.21 -3.48 -2.79
N VAL A 19 16.38 -2.37 -3.51
CA VAL A 19 15.24 -1.64 -4.12
C VAL A 19 14.51 -2.50 -5.16
N ARG A 20 15.24 -3.27 -5.98
CA ARG A 20 14.62 -4.18 -6.95
C ARG A 20 13.83 -5.29 -6.26
N ASP A 21 14.35 -5.83 -5.16
CA ASP A 21 13.68 -6.88 -4.40
C ASP A 21 12.44 -6.34 -3.67
N LEU A 22 12.48 -5.11 -3.17
CA LEU A 22 11.28 -4.40 -2.67
C LEU A 22 10.20 -4.28 -3.74
N LEU A 23 10.54 -3.78 -4.93
CA LEU A 23 9.57 -3.60 -6.01
C LEU A 23 8.93 -4.93 -6.43
N ARG A 24 9.72 -5.99 -6.56
CA ARG A 24 9.22 -7.34 -6.87
C ARG A 24 8.32 -7.90 -5.79
N THR A 25 8.71 -7.73 -4.53
CA THR A 25 7.96 -8.24 -3.39
C THR A 25 6.63 -7.51 -3.27
N SER A 26 6.63 -6.18 -3.43
CA SER A 26 5.42 -5.35 -3.43
C SER A 26 4.42 -5.82 -4.49
N LEU A 27 4.89 -6.13 -5.71
CA LEU A 27 4.01 -6.64 -6.76
C LEU A 27 3.42 -8.01 -6.40
N VAL A 28 4.23 -8.93 -5.86
CA VAL A 28 3.74 -10.26 -5.45
C VAL A 28 2.70 -10.16 -4.33
N ASP A 29 2.95 -9.30 -3.34
CA ASP A 29 2.02 -9.07 -2.24
C ASP A 29 0.70 -8.47 -2.74
N GLU A 30 0.77 -7.53 -3.68
CA GLU A 30 -0.42 -6.95 -4.30
C GLU A 30 -1.20 -7.98 -5.14
N GLU A 31 -0.52 -8.78 -5.97
CA GLU A 31 -1.18 -9.85 -6.73
C GLU A 31 -1.92 -10.81 -5.78
N ALA A 32 -1.29 -11.18 -4.66
CA ALA A 32 -1.89 -12.01 -3.63
C ALA A 32 -3.08 -11.33 -2.95
N ARG A 33 -2.98 -10.03 -2.66
CA ARG A 33 -4.07 -9.21 -2.12
C ARG A 33 -5.25 -9.15 -3.09
N GLN A 34 -5.02 -8.88 -4.36
CA GLN A 34 -6.06 -8.87 -5.40
C GLN A 34 -6.74 -10.23 -5.54
N GLU A 35 -5.98 -11.33 -5.48
CA GLU A 35 -6.56 -12.67 -5.50
C GLU A 35 -7.42 -12.95 -4.26
N LYS A 36 -6.97 -12.54 -3.07
CA LYS A 36 -7.75 -12.61 -1.82
C LYS A 36 -9.04 -11.80 -1.92
N ILE A 37 -8.99 -10.57 -2.43
CA ILE A 37 -10.16 -9.72 -2.68
C ILE A 37 -11.15 -10.41 -3.62
N ARG A 38 -10.68 -10.92 -4.77
CA ARG A 38 -11.54 -11.63 -5.74
C ARG A 38 -12.18 -12.88 -5.11
N ALA A 39 -11.45 -13.61 -4.28
CA ALA A 39 -11.97 -14.78 -3.59
C ALA A 39 -13.07 -14.40 -2.57
N LEU A 40 -12.87 -13.33 -1.81
CA LEU A 40 -13.85 -12.78 -0.88
C LEU A 40 -15.12 -12.32 -1.62
N GLU A 41 -14.97 -11.56 -2.70
CA GLU A 41 -16.10 -11.13 -3.54
C GLU A 41 -16.87 -12.31 -4.12
N LYS A 42 -16.17 -13.34 -4.63
CA LYS A 42 -16.79 -14.56 -5.16
C LYS A 42 -17.56 -15.33 -4.08
N SER A 43 -17.13 -15.26 -2.83
CA SER A 43 -17.82 -15.86 -1.68
C SER A 43 -19.02 -15.03 -1.18
N GLY A 44 -19.30 -13.89 -1.81
CA GLY A 44 -20.43 -13.02 -1.51
C GLY A 44 -20.12 -11.90 -0.52
N HIS A 45 -18.84 -11.63 -0.22
CA HIS A 45 -18.47 -10.45 0.56
C HIS A 45 -18.42 -9.20 -0.32
N ARG A 46 -18.69 -8.04 0.27
CA ARG A 46 -18.45 -6.74 -0.35
C ARG A 46 -17.24 -6.11 0.34
N ILE A 47 -16.28 -5.62 -0.44
CA ILE A 47 -15.15 -4.86 0.12
C ILE A 47 -15.52 -3.39 0.14
N VAL A 48 -15.36 -2.77 1.30
CA VAL A 48 -15.63 -1.34 1.53
C VAL A 48 -14.41 -0.66 2.08
N ASP A 49 -14.32 0.64 1.83
CA ASP A 49 -13.42 1.54 2.51
C ASP A 49 -14.26 2.56 3.29
N GLY A 50 -13.68 3.21 4.28
CA GLY A 50 -14.38 4.24 5.00
C GLY A 50 -13.71 4.64 6.30
N GLY A 51 -13.93 5.88 6.66
CA GLY A 51 -13.33 6.42 7.87
C GLY A 51 -13.74 7.86 8.10
N GLN A 52 -13.02 8.49 9.03
CA GLN A 52 -13.22 9.90 9.32
C GLN A 52 -12.66 10.75 8.17
N THR A 53 -13.51 11.59 7.59
CA THR A 53 -13.15 12.46 6.44
C THR A 53 -12.89 13.90 6.85
N GLY A 54 -13.20 14.29 8.09
CA GLY A 54 -12.99 15.64 8.58
C GLY A 54 -13.89 16.01 9.75
N THR A 55 -14.33 17.27 9.75
CA THR A 55 -15.24 17.83 10.75
C THR A 55 -16.21 18.82 10.12
N ASP A 56 -17.49 18.77 10.50
CA ASP A 56 -18.52 19.74 10.15
C ASP A 56 -19.19 20.26 11.44
N ASN A 57 -19.23 21.58 11.61
CA ASN A 57 -19.76 22.25 12.80
C ASN A 57 -19.23 21.70 14.15
N GLY A 58 -17.96 21.28 14.17
CA GLY A 58 -17.30 20.72 15.35
C GLY A 58 -17.63 19.24 15.63
N LEU A 59 -18.39 18.58 14.76
CA LEU A 59 -18.63 17.14 14.80
C LEU A 59 -17.74 16.45 13.75
N PRO A 60 -17.15 15.27 14.04
CA PRO A 60 -16.45 14.50 13.03
C PRO A 60 -17.39 14.12 11.88
N THR A 61 -16.88 14.14 10.65
CA THR A 61 -17.57 13.62 9.46
C THR A 61 -16.94 12.29 9.09
N TRP A 62 -17.74 11.38 8.53
CA TRP A 62 -17.27 10.08 8.08
C TRP A 62 -17.97 9.63 6.80
N GLU A 63 -17.31 8.75 6.06
CA GLU A 63 -17.82 8.14 4.82
C GLU A 63 -17.54 6.64 4.81
N ILE A 64 -18.41 5.90 4.12
CA ILE A 64 -18.27 4.51 3.72
C ILE A 64 -18.40 4.51 2.20
N THR A 65 -17.42 3.96 1.51
CA THR A 65 -17.31 3.91 0.05
C THR A 65 -17.16 2.47 -0.41
N ASP A 66 -17.57 2.21 -1.64
CA ASP A 66 -17.20 0.98 -2.32
C ASP A 66 -15.71 1.04 -2.65
N TRP A 67 -14.92 0.10 -2.14
CA TRP A 67 -13.46 0.18 -2.30
C TRP A 67 -13.04 0.14 -3.76
N ARG A 68 -13.75 -0.64 -4.60
CA ARG A 68 -13.36 -0.84 -6.00
C ARG A 68 -13.72 0.34 -6.89
N THR A 69 -14.88 0.96 -6.65
CA THR A 69 -15.34 2.07 -7.50
C THR A 69 -15.07 3.45 -6.90
N GLY A 70 -14.80 3.52 -5.60
CA GLY A 70 -14.75 4.78 -4.85
C GLY A 70 -16.14 5.41 -4.64
N ASP A 71 -17.22 4.73 -5.02
CA ASP A 71 -18.57 5.30 -4.91
C ASP A 71 -18.98 5.45 -3.45
N LEU A 72 -19.46 6.64 -3.08
CA LEU A 72 -20.02 6.88 -1.76
C LEU A 72 -21.26 6.01 -1.52
N ILE A 73 -21.16 5.11 -0.55
CA ILE A 73 -22.28 4.29 -0.09
C ILE A 73 -23.07 5.07 0.97
N LYS A 74 -22.35 5.65 1.94
CA LYS A 74 -22.96 6.39 3.05
C LYS A 74 -22.00 7.40 3.64
N GLY A 75 -22.48 8.62 3.87
CA GLY A 75 -21.80 9.61 4.69
C GLY A 75 -22.61 9.97 5.93
N GLY A 76 -21.93 10.55 6.92
CA GLY A 76 -22.58 11.05 8.12
C GLY A 76 -21.69 11.96 8.96
N THR A 77 -22.29 12.49 10.02
CA THR A 77 -21.59 13.23 11.07
C THR A 77 -21.79 12.51 12.39
N GLY A 78 -20.83 12.65 13.31
CA GLY A 78 -20.87 12.04 14.64
C GLY A 78 -19.64 11.19 14.93
N SER A 79 -19.71 10.45 16.02
CA SER A 79 -18.62 9.61 16.51
C SER A 79 -18.49 8.28 15.76
N TYR A 80 -17.48 7.49 16.13
CA TYR A 80 -17.29 6.13 15.64
C TYR A 80 -18.52 5.25 15.84
N GLU A 81 -19.26 5.40 16.94
CA GLU A 81 -20.49 4.64 17.18
C GLU A 81 -21.59 4.94 16.14
N ALA A 82 -21.64 6.16 15.60
CA ALA A 82 -22.58 6.52 14.55
C ALA A 82 -22.19 5.88 13.20
N TYR A 83 -20.89 5.80 12.92
CA TYR A 83 -20.34 5.08 11.77
C TYR A 83 -20.64 3.57 11.88
N ASP A 84 -20.32 2.95 13.02
CA ASP A 84 -20.50 1.51 13.27
C ASP A 84 -21.97 1.09 13.21
N ALA A 85 -22.87 1.90 13.78
CA ALA A 85 -24.31 1.69 13.66
C ALA A 85 -24.80 1.78 12.21
N ALA A 86 -24.26 2.71 11.41
CA ALA A 86 -24.59 2.82 10.00
C ALA A 86 -24.08 1.63 9.19
N ALA A 87 -22.84 1.18 9.44
CA ALA A 87 -22.28 -0.03 8.82
C ALA A 87 -23.13 -1.27 9.15
N THR A 88 -23.45 -1.49 10.42
CA THR A 88 -24.32 -2.60 10.88
C THR A 88 -25.71 -2.56 10.24
N GLN A 89 -26.28 -1.37 10.03
CA GLN A 89 -27.58 -1.21 9.37
C GLN A 89 -27.52 -1.54 7.87
N LEU A 90 -26.41 -1.18 7.21
CA LEU A 90 -26.21 -1.40 5.78
C LEU A 90 -25.87 -2.86 5.47
N ASP A 91 -25.28 -3.58 6.41
CA ASP A 91 -24.85 -4.97 6.27
C ASP A 91 -25.37 -5.87 7.40
N PRO A 92 -26.69 -6.16 7.41
CA PRO A 92 -27.28 -7.00 8.46
C PRO A 92 -26.83 -8.46 8.42
N ASP A 93 -26.22 -8.90 7.31
CA ASP A 93 -25.76 -10.27 7.09
C ASP A 93 -24.25 -10.47 7.34
N ASP A 94 -23.55 -9.44 7.81
CA ASP A 94 -22.09 -9.44 8.09
C ASP A 94 -21.28 -9.93 6.87
N LYS A 95 -21.53 -9.31 5.72
CA LYS A 95 -20.88 -9.57 4.42
C LYS A 95 -19.93 -8.46 3.99
N TRP A 96 -19.86 -7.35 4.68
CA TRP A 96 -18.99 -6.24 4.35
C TRP A 96 -17.67 -6.38 5.10
N LEU A 97 -16.58 -6.29 4.35
CA LEU A 97 -15.23 -6.32 4.89
C LEU A 97 -14.57 -4.99 4.58
N HIS A 98 -13.99 -4.37 5.60
CA HIS A 98 -13.14 -3.20 5.41
C HIS A 98 -11.85 -3.61 4.71
N ILE A 99 -11.37 -2.81 3.76
CA ILE A 99 -10.14 -3.12 3.00
C ILE A 99 -8.94 -3.35 3.92
N ASP A 100 -8.77 -2.56 4.99
CA ASP A 100 -7.70 -2.75 5.97
C ASP A 100 -7.63 -4.18 6.56
N LYS A 101 -8.77 -4.90 6.68
CA LYS A 101 -8.78 -6.29 7.18
C LYS A 101 -8.29 -7.30 6.15
N VAL A 102 -8.14 -6.88 4.90
CA VAL A 102 -7.60 -7.68 3.81
C VAL A 102 -6.08 -7.52 3.74
N ASP A 103 -5.53 -6.42 4.26
CA ASP A 103 -4.19 -5.88 3.97
C ASP A 103 -3.08 -6.25 4.98
N ASP A 104 -3.35 -7.10 5.95
CA ASP A 104 -2.46 -7.28 7.11
C ASP A 104 -1.16 -8.10 6.88
N GLU A 105 -0.87 -8.58 5.66
CA GLU A 105 0.25 -9.51 5.42
C GLU A 105 1.14 -9.07 4.25
N LEU A 106 1.90 -7.99 4.45
CA LEU A 106 3.01 -7.62 3.55
C LEU A 106 4.26 -8.42 3.89
N THR A 107 4.98 -8.88 2.86
CA THR A 107 6.23 -9.61 2.97
C THR A 107 7.37 -8.63 3.25
N GLU A 108 8.04 -8.80 4.39
CA GLU A 108 9.22 -8.00 4.73
C GLU A 108 10.44 -8.43 3.89
N VAL A 109 11.11 -7.47 3.24
CA VAL A 109 12.36 -7.71 2.51
C VAL A 109 13.54 -7.48 3.45
N GLU A 110 14.34 -8.51 3.67
CA GLU A 110 15.52 -8.42 4.54
C GLU A 110 16.60 -7.51 3.91
N PRO A 111 17.10 -6.47 4.62
CA PRO A 111 18.12 -5.57 4.10
C PRO A 111 19.52 -6.18 4.14
N VAL A 112 19.82 -7.10 3.22
CA VAL A 112 21.12 -7.76 3.14
C VAL A 112 22.18 -6.78 2.62
N GLY A 113 23.21 -6.52 3.44
CA GLY A 113 24.36 -5.70 3.05
C GLY A 113 24.13 -4.19 3.14
N ILE A 114 22.99 -3.74 3.68
CA ILE A 114 22.70 -2.33 3.95
C ILE A 114 22.23 -2.12 5.40
N PRO A 115 22.46 -0.94 6.01
CA PRO A 115 21.92 -0.63 7.34
C PRO A 115 20.39 -0.54 7.32
N ALA A 116 19.71 -1.04 8.36
CA ALA A 116 18.25 -0.98 8.48
C ALA A 116 17.69 0.45 8.33
N SER A 117 18.32 1.46 8.92
CA SER A 117 17.87 2.84 8.78
C SER A 117 17.93 3.38 7.33
N LEU A 118 18.83 2.84 6.51
CA LEU A 118 18.88 3.16 5.08
C LEU A 118 17.79 2.39 4.32
N ALA A 119 17.55 1.13 4.69
CA ALA A 119 16.47 0.33 4.16
C ALA A 119 15.09 0.97 4.40
N ASP A 120 14.85 1.49 5.60
CA ASP A 120 13.64 2.24 5.96
C ASP A 120 13.50 3.51 5.10
N ALA A 121 14.58 4.29 4.98
CA ALA A 121 14.57 5.51 4.17
C ALA A 121 14.33 5.25 2.68
N LEU A 122 14.79 4.11 2.16
CA LEU A 122 14.54 3.69 0.77
C LEU A 122 13.08 3.28 0.57
N GLN A 123 12.48 2.57 1.53
CA GLN A 123 11.05 2.23 1.49
C GLN A 123 10.19 3.49 1.51
N ASP A 124 10.47 4.42 2.43
CA ASP A 124 9.79 5.72 2.51
C ASP A 124 9.94 6.52 1.20
N TRP A 125 11.14 6.50 0.62
CA TRP A 125 11.41 7.17 -0.66
C TRP A 125 10.61 6.55 -1.80
N ILE A 126 10.56 5.22 -1.94
CA ILE A 126 9.80 4.54 -3.00
C ILE A 126 8.29 4.76 -2.83
N GLY A 127 7.78 4.74 -1.59
CA GLY A 127 6.36 4.94 -1.29
C GLY A 127 5.89 6.40 -1.36
N SER A 128 6.81 7.35 -1.48
CA SER A 128 6.47 8.77 -1.54
C SER A 128 5.85 9.16 -2.87
N ALA A 129 4.70 9.85 -2.83
CA ALA A 129 4.06 10.46 -3.99
C ALA A 129 4.94 11.48 -4.73
N GLY A 130 6.02 11.96 -4.10
CA GLY A 130 7.00 12.85 -4.72
C GLY A 130 8.09 12.15 -5.54
N THR A 131 8.17 10.81 -5.49
CA THR A 131 9.20 10.02 -6.17
C THR A 131 8.67 9.49 -7.50
N SER A 132 9.22 10.00 -8.59
CA SER A 132 8.81 9.60 -9.94
C SER A 132 9.34 8.22 -10.32
N ASP A 133 8.68 7.56 -11.27
CA ASP A 133 9.13 6.28 -11.81
C ASP A 133 10.44 6.43 -12.59
N GLU A 134 10.69 7.59 -13.19
CA GLU A 134 11.95 7.90 -13.86
C GLU A 134 13.14 7.89 -12.89
N ASP A 135 12.98 8.48 -11.70
CA ASP A 135 14.05 8.54 -10.70
C ASP A 135 14.39 7.14 -10.17
N VAL A 136 13.36 6.34 -9.92
CA VAL A 136 13.53 4.94 -9.50
C VAL A 136 14.14 4.11 -10.62
N ALA A 137 13.66 4.24 -11.86
CA ALA A 137 14.18 3.50 -13.01
C ALA A 137 15.65 3.82 -13.30
N GLU A 138 16.04 5.11 -13.22
CA GLU A 138 17.44 5.52 -13.31
C GLU A 138 18.28 4.88 -12.20
N PHE A 139 17.76 4.90 -10.96
CA PHE A 139 18.47 4.35 -9.81
C PHE A 139 18.70 2.83 -9.90
N VAL A 140 17.65 2.07 -10.23
CA VAL A 140 17.71 0.60 -10.31
C VAL A 140 18.15 0.08 -11.68
N GLY A 141 18.30 0.93 -12.69
CA GLY A 141 18.68 0.53 -14.04
C GLY A 141 17.63 -0.32 -14.76
N TRP A 142 16.35 -0.04 -14.53
CA TRP A 142 15.21 -0.63 -15.23
C TRP A 142 14.62 0.36 -16.24
N SER A 143 13.66 -0.09 -17.04
CA SER A 143 12.84 0.86 -17.82
C SER A 143 11.79 1.52 -16.93
N VAL A 144 11.31 2.69 -17.34
CA VAL A 144 10.23 3.39 -16.63
C VAL A 144 8.98 2.52 -16.62
N GLU A 145 8.68 1.83 -17.72
CA GLU A 145 7.53 0.93 -17.81
C GLU A 145 7.64 -0.26 -16.85
N GLU A 146 8.85 -0.80 -16.65
CA GLU A 146 9.07 -1.89 -15.68
C GLU A 146 8.87 -1.40 -14.25
N VAL A 147 9.35 -0.20 -13.91
CA VAL A 147 9.10 0.39 -12.58
C VAL A 147 7.62 0.71 -12.37
N ALA A 148 6.97 1.35 -13.34
CA ALA A 148 5.56 1.68 -13.29
C ALA A 148 4.73 0.39 -13.09
N TRP A 149 5.04 -0.69 -13.81
CA TRP A 149 4.35 -1.98 -13.61
C TRP A 149 4.48 -2.53 -12.18
N HIS A 150 5.61 -2.33 -11.50
CA HIS A 150 5.76 -2.77 -10.10
C HIS A 150 5.12 -1.82 -9.08
N ARG A 151 4.84 -0.56 -9.45
CA ARG A 151 4.31 0.47 -8.54
C ARG A 151 2.82 0.79 -8.75
N ASP A 152 2.29 0.65 -9.97
CA ASP A 152 0.91 1.01 -10.33
C ASP A 152 -0.15 0.10 -9.68
N GLU A 153 0.23 -1.07 -9.18
CA GLU A 153 -0.71 -1.95 -8.45
C GLU A 153 -0.57 -1.84 -6.92
N ALA A 154 0.50 -1.26 -6.37
CA ALA A 154 0.74 -1.18 -4.91
C ALA A 154 -0.11 -0.14 -4.16
#